data_AF-A0A0V1MV08-F1
#
_entry.id   AF-A0A0V1MV08-F1
#
_cell.length_a   1.000
_cell.length_b   1.000
_cell.length_c   1.000
_cell.angle_alpha   90.00
_cell.angle_beta   90.00
_cell.angle_gamma   90.00
#
_symmetry.space_group_name_H-M   'P 1'
#
loop_
_entity.id
_entity.type
_entity.pdbx_description
1 polymer ?
#
loop_
_entity_poly.entity_id
_entity_poly.type
_entity_poly.pdbx_seq_one_letter_code
_entity_poly.pdbx_strand_id
1 'polypeptide(L)'
;MMPPRRNTNDAGHPSSNGVPTTLTVPTFNAADPEPWFLRLDLCFQQQHVIDEASKLHMALTAMPDEAVAEFRDFLPNALNLPNPFTTFKQL
;
A
#
# COMPACT_ATOMS: atom_id res chain seq x y z
N MET A 1 6.88 -59.18 -19.30
CA MET A 1 7.29 -57.75 -19.28
C MET A 1 6.13 -56.93 -18.75
N MET A 2 6.31 -56.26 -17.61
CA MET A 2 5.30 -55.38 -17.00
C MET A 2 6.02 -54.06 -16.66
N PRO A 3 5.46 -52.89 -16.98
CA PRO A 3 6.10 -51.61 -16.70
C PRO A 3 5.92 -51.20 -15.23
N PRO A 4 6.82 -50.38 -14.66
CA PRO A 4 6.62 -49.81 -13.33
C PRO A 4 5.64 -48.63 -13.45
N ARG A 5 4.45 -48.72 -12.84
CA ARG A 5 3.62 -47.53 -12.62
C ARG A 5 4.25 -46.72 -11.49
N ARG A 6 5.04 -45.73 -11.86
CA ARG A 6 5.43 -44.58 -11.04
C ARG A 6 4.16 -43.97 -10.46
N ASN A 7 3.93 -44.19 -9.17
CA ASN A 7 2.75 -43.77 -8.45
C ASN A 7 3.09 -42.58 -7.56
N THR A 8 2.31 -41.52 -7.80
CA THR A 8 1.92 -40.48 -6.85
C THR A 8 2.99 -39.46 -6.46
N ASN A 9 3.00 -38.40 -7.27
CA ASN A 9 2.69 -37.05 -6.80
C ASN A 9 3.46 -36.65 -5.54
N ASP A 10 4.66 -36.11 -5.78
CA ASP A 10 5.33 -35.17 -4.90
C ASP A 10 4.33 -34.08 -4.49
N ALA A 11 3.79 -34.23 -3.28
CA ALA A 11 3.08 -33.20 -2.56
C ALA A 11 4.12 -32.21 -2.01
N GLY A 12 4.84 -31.55 -2.90
CA GLY A 12 5.67 -30.40 -2.59
C GLY A 12 4.80 -29.16 -2.60
N HIS A 13 4.39 -28.71 -1.42
CA HIS A 13 3.68 -27.47 -1.16
C HIS A 13 4.07 -26.35 -2.14
N PRO A 14 3.11 -25.53 -2.62
CA PRO A 14 3.49 -24.18 -2.99
C PRO A 14 3.99 -23.53 -1.69
N SER A 15 5.31 -23.42 -1.51
CA SER A 15 5.89 -22.32 -0.74
C SER A 15 5.62 -21.04 -1.51
N SER A 16 4.34 -20.71 -1.69
CA SER A 16 3.91 -19.34 -1.62
C SER A 16 4.05 -18.99 -0.14
N ASN A 17 5.29 -18.71 0.26
CA ASN A 17 5.58 -17.69 1.25
C ASN A 17 5.13 -16.34 0.66
N GLY A 18 3.86 -16.25 0.24
CA GLY A 18 3.12 -15.02 0.32
C GLY A 18 3.09 -14.77 1.81
N VAL A 19 4.12 -14.08 2.30
CA VAL A 19 3.98 -13.26 3.48
C VAL A 19 2.63 -12.58 3.25
N PRO A 20 1.62 -12.79 4.11
CA PRO A 20 0.60 -11.78 4.19
C PRO A 20 1.42 -10.56 4.56
N THR A 21 1.72 -9.71 3.58
CA THR A 21 2.16 -8.37 3.86
C THR A 21 0.90 -7.74 4.44
N THR A 22 0.60 -8.10 5.70
CA THR A 22 -0.11 -7.27 6.65
C THR A 22 0.78 -6.05 6.67
N LEU A 23 0.56 -5.20 5.69
CA LEU A 23 1.31 -3.99 5.49
C LEU A 23 0.91 -3.18 6.71
N THR A 24 1.73 -3.30 7.76
CA THR A 24 1.50 -2.59 9.00
C THR A 24 1.45 -1.14 8.60
N VAL A 25 0.23 -0.61 8.56
CA VAL A 25 -0.04 0.76 8.23
C VAL A 25 0.89 1.59 9.10
N PRO A 26 1.85 2.33 8.50
CA PRO A 26 2.80 3.06 9.30
C PRO A 26 2.02 4.12 10.07
N THR A 27 2.27 4.22 11.38
CA THR A 27 1.67 5.29 12.18
C THR A 27 2.14 6.64 11.63
N PHE A 28 1.19 7.47 11.22
CA PHE A 28 1.46 8.83 10.79
C PHE A 28 1.98 9.64 11.98
N ASN A 29 3.06 10.38 11.77
CA ASN A 29 3.62 11.29 12.76
C ASN A 29 3.65 12.70 12.17
N ALA A 30 2.79 13.59 12.67
CA ALA A 30 2.74 14.97 12.20
C ALA A 30 4.03 15.75 12.50
N ALA A 31 4.78 15.37 13.54
CA ALA A 31 6.05 16.01 13.89
C ALA A 31 7.20 15.62 12.94
N ASP A 32 7.09 14.48 12.27
CA ASP A 32 8.08 13.99 11.30
C ASP A 32 7.38 13.08 10.27
N PRO A 33 6.80 13.66 9.20
CA PRO A 33 6.03 12.92 8.22
C PRO A 33 6.92 12.25 7.15
N GLU A 34 8.20 12.61 7.03
CA GLU A 34 9.12 12.07 6.02
C GLU A 34 9.23 10.53 6.03
N PRO A 35 9.47 9.85 7.18
CA PRO A 35 9.59 8.39 7.21
C PRO A 35 8.29 7.70 6.81
N TRP A 36 7.14 8.33 7.09
CA TRP A 36 5.84 7.81 6.73
C TRP A 36 5.62 7.88 5.22
N PHE A 37 5.96 9.00 4.59
CA PHE A 37 5.91 9.13 3.13
C PHE A 37 6.84 8.18 2.40
N LEU A 38 8.07 7.96 2.91
CA LEU A 38 9.01 7.00 2.31
C LEU A 38 8.47 5.56 2.33
N ARG A 39 7.78 5.17 3.41
CA ARG A 39 7.14 3.86 3.51
C ARG A 39 5.96 3.73 2.56
N LEU A 40 5.17 4.80 2.40
CA LEU A 40 4.11 4.83 1.40
C LEU A 40 4.65 4.70 -0.01
N ASP A 41 5.74 5.39 -0.35
CA ASP A 41 6.35 5.28 -1.67
C ASP A 41 6.74 3.83 -1.95
N LEU A 42 7.40 3.17 -0.99
CA LEU A 42 7.71 1.75 -1.08
C LEU A 42 6.45 0.86 -1.23
N CYS A 43 5.36 1.20 -0.55
CA CYS A 43 4.09 0.51 -0.71
C CYS A 43 3.51 0.70 -2.11
N PHE A 44 3.56 1.92 -2.66
CA PHE A 44 3.08 2.21 -4.00
C PHE A 44 3.88 1.46 -5.05
N GLN A 45 5.21 1.39 -4.89
CA GLN A 45 6.06 0.58 -5.76
C GLN A 45 5.66 -0.90 -5.70
N GLN A 46 5.49 -1.46 -4.50
CA GLN A 46 5.11 -2.87 -4.33
C GLN A 46 3.71 -3.20 -4.87
N GLN A 47 2.75 -2.28 -4.73
CA GLN A 47 1.38 -2.44 -5.21
C GLN A 47 1.18 -1.92 -6.65
N HIS A 48 2.23 -1.41 -7.30
CA HIS A 48 2.20 -0.79 -8.62
C HIS A 48 1.17 0.36 -8.73
N VAL A 49 1.06 1.16 -7.67
CA VAL A 49 0.12 2.28 -7.57
C VAL A 49 0.77 3.52 -8.17
N ILE A 50 0.46 3.79 -9.43
CA ILE A 50 1.05 4.91 -10.19
C ILE A 50 0.16 6.15 -10.10
N ASP A 51 -1.15 5.94 -10.04
CA ASP A 51 -2.18 6.98 -10.03
C ASP A 51 -2.15 7.83 -8.75
N GLU A 52 -2.13 9.16 -8.91
CA GLU A 52 -2.02 10.09 -7.78
C GLU A 52 -3.24 10.02 -6.85
N ALA A 53 -4.46 9.84 -7.39
CA ALA A 53 -5.66 9.75 -6.57
C ALA A 53 -5.66 8.44 -5.75
N SER A 54 -5.18 7.35 -6.32
CA SER A 54 -5.02 6.05 -5.67
C SER A 54 -3.94 6.10 -4.59
N LYS A 55 -2.80 6.76 -4.84
CA LYS A 55 -1.77 7.02 -3.82
C LYS A 55 -2.34 7.83 -2.65
N LEU A 56 -3.09 8.90 -2.95
CA LEU A 56 -3.75 9.70 -1.93
C LEU A 56 -4.74 8.87 -1.12
N HIS A 57 -5.59 8.08 -1.77
CA HIS A 57 -6.54 7.21 -1.09
C HIS A 57 -5.84 6.26 -0.13
N MET A 58 -4.78 5.59 -0.59
CA MET A 58 -3.98 4.69 0.24
C MET A 58 -3.30 5.43 1.40
N ALA A 59 -2.75 6.62 1.14
CA ALA A 59 -2.17 7.46 2.18
C ALA A 59 -3.22 7.81 3.26
N LEU A 60 -4.43 8.18 2.87
CA LEU A 60 -5.54 8.48 3.77
C LEU A 60 -5.98 7.25 4.57
N THR A 61 -6.06 6.07 3.94
CA THR A 61 -6.35 4.81 4.67
C THR A 61 -5.24 4.42 5.64
N ALA A 62 -4.02 4.90 5.39
CA ALA A 62 -2.87 4.65 6.24
C ALA A 62 -2.71 5.70 7.37
N MET A 63 -3.46 6.81 7.30
CA MET A 63 -3.47 7.81 8.35
C MET A 63 -4.53 7.49 9.41
N PRO A 64 -4.30 7.90 10.67
CA PRO A 64 -5.33 7.86 11.69
C PRO A 64 -6.42 8.89 11.36
N ASP A 65 -7.67 8.61 11.73
CA ASP A 65 -8.82 9.49 11.48
C ASP A 65 -8.61 10.92 11.99
N GLU A 66 -7.85 11.10 13.09
CA GLU A 66 -7.49 12.42 13.62
C GLU A 66 -6.71 13.27 12.61
N ALA A 67 -5.76 12.65 11.89
CA ALA A 67 -4.97 13.34 10.87
C ALA A 67 -5.80 13.56 9.61
N VAL A 68 -6.62 12.58 9.21
CA VAL A 68 -7.54 12.71 8.07
C VAL A 68 -8.54 13.86 8.29
N ALA A 69 -8.98 14.08 9.54
CA ALA A 69 -9.88 15.17 9.89
C ALA A 69 -9.26 16.56 9.59
N GLU A 70 -7.95 16.74 9.79
CA GLU A 70 -7.23 17.98 9.44
C GLU A 70 -7.30 18.27 7.93
N PHE A 71 -7.30 17.22 7.10
CA PHE A 71 -7.37 17.34 5.64
C PHE A 71 -8.79 17.33 5.07
N ARG A 72 -9.83 17.33 5.92
CA ARG A 72 -11.24 17.24 5.48
C ARG A 72 -11.65 18.34 4.50
N ASP A 73 -11.08 19.54 4.64
CA ASP A 73 -11.33 20.66 3.74
C ASP A 73 -10.61 20.49 2.38
N PHE A 74 -9.47 19.79 2.38
CA PHE A 74 -8.68 19.48 1.18
C PHE A 74 -9.30 18.33 0.35
N LEU A 75 -9.80 17.27 1.00
CA LEU A 75 -10.35 16.08 0.33
C LEU A 75 -11.32 16.35 -0.84
N PRO A 76 -12.34 17.23 -0.71
CA PRO A 76 -13.25 17.51 -1.83
C PRO A 76 -12.56 18.18 -3.02
N ASN A 77 -11.51 18.96 -2.78
CA ASN A 77 -10.73 19.62 -3.82
C ASN A 77 -9.59 18.75 -4.35
N ALA A 78 -9.12 17.77 -3.58
CA ALA A 78 -7.99 16.92 -3.92
C ALA A 78 -8.18 16.20 -5.26
N LEU A 79 -9.38 15.66 -5.51
CA LEU A 79 -9.70 14.95 -6.76
C LEU A 79 -9.74 15.88 -7.99
N ASN A 80 -9.84 17.19 -7.80
CA ASN A 80 -9.81 18.18 -8.88
C ASN A 80 -8.38 18.68 -9.18
N LEU A 81 -7.40 18.30 -8.36
CA LEU A 81 -6.00 18.66 -8.60
C LEU A 81 -5.38 17.74 -9.64
N PRO A 82 -4.42 18.24 -10.44
CA PRO A 82 -3.66 17.40 -11.36
C PRO A 82 -2.79 16.38 -10.62
N ASN A 83 -2.34 16.68 -9.40
CA ASN A 83 -1.45 15.81 -8.60
C ASN A 83 -1.87 15.82 -7.10
N PRO A 84 -3.01 15.18 -6.74
CA PRO A 84 -3.55 15.19 -5.38
C PRO A 84 -2.54 14.76 -4.31
N PHE A 85 -1.86 13.64 -4.54
CA PHE A 85 -0.91 13.09 -3.57
C PHE A 85 0.32 13.99 -3.43
N THR A 86 0.86 14.50 -4.53
CA THR A 86 1.99 15.45 -4.51
C THR A 86 1.65 16.75 -3.79
N THR A 87 0.43 17.29 -3.96
CA THR A 87 -0.03 18.45 -3.18
C THR A 87 -0.21 18.09 -1.71
N PHE A 88 -0.79 16.93 -1.42
CA PHE A 88 -0.97 16.43 -0.05
C PHE A 88 0.36 16.34 0.73
N LYS A 89 1.46 15.92 0.10
CA LYS A 89 2.80 15.91 0.73
C LYS A 89 3.34 17.29 1.12
N GLN A 90 2.77 18.37 0.58
CA GLN A 90 3.23 19.75 0.78
C GLN A 90 2.37 20.56 1.75
N LEU A 91 1.28 19.98 2.23
CA LEU A 91 0.44 20.55 3.29
C LEU A 91 1.08 20.30 4.66
#